data_AF-A0A7K7ECF9-F1
#
_entry.id   AF-A0A7K7ECF9-F1
#
_cell.length_a   1.000
_cell.length_b   1.000
_cell.length_c   1.000
_cell.angle_alpha   90.00
_cell.angle_beta   90.00
_cell.angle_gamma   90.00
#
_symmetry.space_group_name_H-M   'P 1'
#
loop_
_entity.id
_entity.type
_entity.pdbx_description
1 polymer ?
#
loop_
_entity_poly.entity_id
_entity_poly.type
_entity_poly.pdbx_seq_one_letter_code
_entity_poly.pdbx_strand_id
1 'polypeptide(L)'
;IPNAITAFTDAGKKSRKAAVVWKKEKEWHQQILEAVSEDSLQTLELLAVVWAVAHIDEPLNVVSDSLYVVGVVSRIEDATIKEVQNRRLYELFL
;
A
#
# COMPACT_ATOMS: atom_id res chain seq x y z
N ILE A 1 5.90 -10.42 -7.76
CA ILE A 1 7.36 -10.31 -7.99
C ILE A 1 8.03 -11.55 -7.36
N PRO A 2 8.98 -12.25 -8.00
CA PRO A 2 9.68 -13.36 -7.37
C PRO A 2 10.42 -12.93 -6.10
N ASN A 3 10.37 -13.73 -5.03
CA ASN A 3 11.01 -13.47 -3.74
C ASN A 3 10.57 -12.17 -3.02
N ALA A 4 9.43 -11.60 -3.41
CA ALA A 4 8.85 -10.43 -2.73
C ALA A 4 8.08 -10.82 -1.45
N ILE A 5 8.09 -9.92 -0.47
CA ILE A 5 7.20 -9.96 0.68
C ILE A 5 5.75 -9.79 0.19
N THR A 6 4.82 -10.52 0.80
CA THR A 6 3.40 -10.32 0.58
C THR A 6 2.79 -9.74 1.85
N ALA A 7 2.31 -8.50 1.76
CA ALA A 7 1.56 -7.85 2.83
C ALA A 7 0.07 -7.90 2.55
N PHE A 8 -0.71 -8.27 3.56
CA PHE A 8 -2.16 -8.27 3.56
C PHE A 8 -2.64 -7.06 4.34
N THR A 9 -3.54 -6.27 3.76
CA THR A 9 -4.05 -5.03 4.36
C THR A 9 -5.56 -5.11 4.54
N ASP A 10 -6.04 -4.64 5.68
CA ASP A 10 -7.47 -4.54 5.99
C ASP A 10 -7.71 -3.33 6.91
N ALA A 11 -8.94 -2.83 6.96
CA ALA A 11 -9.36 -1.84 7.94
C ALA A 11 -10.79 -2.08 8.43
N GLY A 12 -11.01 -1.79 9.71
CA GLY A 12 -12.32 -1.94 10.34
C GLY A 12 -12.93 -0.60 10.73
N LYS A 13 -14.10 -0.28 10.18
CA LYS A 13 -14.85 0.93 10.57
C LYS A 13 -15.25 0.92 12.05
N LYS A 14 -15.68 -0.25 12.55
CA LYS A 14 -16.09 -0.43 13.96
C LYS A 14 -14.90 -0.43 14.91
N SER A 15 -13.80 -1.09 14.52
CA SER A 15 -12.58 -1.15 15.33
C SER A 15 -11.80 0.15 15.29
N ARG A 16 -12.06 1.03 14.31
CA ARG A 16 -11.34 2.29 14.09
C ARG A 16 -9.84 2.06 13.90
N LYS A 17 -9.50 0.98 13.19
CA LYS A 17 -8.11 0.54 12.98
C LYS A 17 -7.90 0.07 11.56
N ALA A 18 -6.68 0.28 11.08
CA ALA A 18 -6.10 -0.37 9.91
C ALA A 18 -5.04 -1.39 10.35
N ALA A 19 -4.89 -2.45 9.59
CA ALA A 19 -3.94 -3.52 9.86
C ALA A 19 -3.14 -3.87 8.61
N VAL A 20 -1.87 -4.16 8.82
CA VAL A 20 -0.97 -4.72 7.81
C VAL A 20 -0.33 -5.96 8.41
N VAL A 21 -0.43 -7.09 7.72
CA VAL A 21 0.15 -8.37 8.17
C VAL A 21 1.01 -8.93 7.06
N TRP A 22 2.23 -9.34 7.35
CA TRP A 22 3.12 -9.93 6.36
C TRP A 22 3.98 -11.02 6.99
N LYS A 23 4.55 -11.87 6.15
CA LYS A 23 5.42 -12.97 6.58
C LYS A 23 6.83 -12.74 6.05
N LYS A 24 7.81 -12.75 6.96
CA LYS A 24 9.25 -12.63 6.64
C LYS A 24 10.00 -13.73 7.37
N GLU A 25 10.92 -14.42 6.68
CA GLU A 25 11.79 -15.45 7.28
C GLU A 25 11.06 -16.54 8.09
N LYS A 26 9.82 -16.85 7.69
CA LYS A 26 8.86 -17.78 8.33
C LYS A 26 8.11 -17.22 9.55
N GLU A 27 8.42 -16.02 10.00
CA GLU A 27 7.72 -15.33 11.08
C GLU A 27 6.65 -14.39 10.55
N TRP A 28 5.55 -14.27 11.32
CA TRP A 28 4.47 -13.34 11.02
C TRP A 28 4.72 -12.02 11.74
N HIS A 29 4.61 -10.94 11.00
CA HIS A 29 4.68 -9.57 11.49
C HIS A 29 3.34 -8.89 11.28
N GLN A 30 3.04 -7.92 12.14
CA GLN A 30 1.84 -7.12 12.02
C GLN A 30 2.13 -5.67 12.42
N GLN A 31 1.41 -4.76 11.78
CA GLN A 31 1.28 -3.38 12.20
C GLN A 31 -0.21 -3.04 12.34
N ILE A 32 -0.55 -2.40 13.46
CA ILE A 32 -1.88 -1.81 13.67
C ILE A 32 -1.74 -0.29 13.66
N LEU A 33 -2.63 0.36 12.93
CA LEU A 33 -2.69 1.81 12.79
C LEU A 33 -4.04 2.29 13.36
N GLU A 34 -4.00 3.24 14.28
CA GLU A 34 -5.20 3.80 14.90
C GLU A 34 -5.76 4.93 14.03
N ALA A 35 -7.09 5.00 13.92
CA ALA A 35 -7.76 6.05 13.16
C ALA A 35 -7.76 7.41 13.87
N VAL A 36 -7.60 8.49 13.11
CA VAL A 36 -7.89 9.85 13.58
C VAL A 36 -9.35 10.23 13.32
N SER A 37 -9.89 11.27 13.96
CA SER A 37 -11.31 11.63 13.91
C SER A 37 -11.87 11.78 12.49
N GLU A 38 -11.04 12.25 11.57
CA GLU A 38 -11.37 12.55 10.18
C GLU A 38 -11.37 11.30 9.29
N ASP A 39 -10.84 10.18 9.78
CA ASP A 39 -10.71 8.96 8.98
C ASP A 39 -12.04 8.30 8.67
N SER A 40 -12.24 8.03 7.38
CA SER A 40 -13.26 7.13 6.87
C SER A 40 -12.72 5.69 6.77
N LEU A 41 -13.58 4.73 6.42
CA LEU A 41 -13.11 3.38 6.13
C LEU A 41 -12.11 3.37 4.96
N GLN A 42 -12.43 4.11 3.89
CA GLN A 42 -11.59 4.17 2.69
C GLN A 42 -10.22 4.80 2.95
N THR A 43 -10.15 5.82 3.82
CA THR A 43 -8.86 6.43 4.16
C THR A 43 -8.02 5.50 5.04
N LEU A 44 -8.65 4.69 5.90
CA LEU A 44 -7.95 3.68 6.69
C LEU A 44 -7.43 2.52 5.84
N GLU A 45 -8.23 2.02 4.91
CA GLU A 45 -7.78 1.00 3.96
C GLU A 45 -6.58 1.51 3.14
N LEU A 46 -6.64 2.77 2.68
CA LEU A 46 -5.53 3.38 1.96
C LEU A 46 -4.30 3.60 2.86
N LEU A 47 -4.50 4.01 4.11
CA LEU A 47 -3.45 4.20 5.10
C LEU A 47 -2.67 2.89 5.34
N ALA A 48 -3.36 1.75 5.41
CA ALA A 48 -2.72 0.44 5.54
C ALA A 48 -1.75 0.16 4.37
N VAL A 49 -2.19 0.44 3.14
CA VAL A 49 -1.38 0.24 1.94
C VAL A 49 -0.21 1.21 1.88
N VAL A 50 -0.44 2.51 2.13
CA VAL A 50 0.63 3.52 2.16
C VAL A 50 1.67 3.17 3.21
N TRP A 51 1.24 2.72 4.39
CA TRP A 51 2.16 2.28 5.43
C TRP A 51 3.01 1.10 4.97
N ALA A 52 2.41 0.07 4.36
CA ALA A 52 3.13 -1.09 3.85
C ALA A 52 4.19 -0.71 2.82
N VAL A 53 3.83 0.15 1.86
CA VAL A 53 4.77 0.62 0.81
C VAL A 53 5.89 1.49 1.40
N ALA A 54 5.61 2.27 2.43
CA ALA A 54 6.59 3.19 3.02
C ALA A 54 7.57 2.53 4.02
N HIS A 55 7.23 1.36 4.58
CA HIS A 55 7.99 0.75 5.69
C HIS A 55 8.50 -0.67 5.41
N ILE A 56 8.04 -1.33 4.34
CA ILE A 56 8.57 -2.62 3.91
C ILE A 56 9.52 -2.36 2.75
N ASP A 57 10.82 -2.38 3.03
CA ASP A 57 11.89 -2.04 2.08
C ASP A 57 12.15 -3.14 1.04
N GLU A 58 11.70 -4.38 1.29
CA GLU A 58 11.81 -5.47 0.34
C GLU A 58 10.88 -5.30 -0.86
N PRO A 59 11.15 -5.96 -2.00
CA PRO A 59 10.16 -6.08 -3.06
C PRO A 59 8.82 -6.55 -2.47
N LEU A 60 7.74 -5.83 -2.77
CA LEU A 60 6.47 -5.97 -2.06
C LEU A 60 5.33 -6.30 -3.03
N ASN A 61 4.50 -7.28 -2.67
CA ASN A 61 3.16 -7.43 -3.20
C ASN A 61 2.17 -7.05 -2.09
N VAL A 62 1.23 -6.16 -2.39
CA VAL A 62 0.17 -5.79 -1.44
C VAL A 62 -1.13 -6.48 -1.87
N VAL A 63 -1.79 -7.13 -0.92
CA VAL A 63 -3.09 -7.79 -1.10
C VAL A 63 -4.11 -7.02 -0.26
N SER A 64 -5.11 -6.46 -0.93
CA SER A 64 -6.21 -5.72 -0.31
C SER A 64 -7.54 -6.23 -0.86
N ASP A 65 -8.54 -6.31 0.00
CA ASP A 65 -9.94 -6.60 -0.36
C ASP A 65 -10.75 -5.34 -0.71
N SER A 66 -10.17 -4.15 -0.51
CA SER A 66 -10.77 -2.88 -0.89
C SER A 66 -10.59 -2.61 -2.38
N LEU A 67 -11.67 -2.80 -3.15
CA LEU A 67 -11.69 -2.45 -4.57
C LEU A 67 -11.39 -0.96 -4.80
N TYR A 68 -11.80 -0.10 -3.87
CA TYR A 68 -11.49 1.33 -3.91
C TYR A 68 -9.97 1.55 -3.86
N VAL A 69 -9.29 0.98 -2.87
CA VAL A 69 -7.84 1.15 -2.70
C VAL A 69 -7.08 0.54 -3.86
N VAL A 70 -7.42 -0.69 -4.27
CA VAL A 70 -6.78 -1.34 -5.43
C VAL A 70 -6.92 -0.47 -6.69
N GLY A 71 -8.10 0.12 -6.92
CA GLY A 71 -8.35 1.01 -8.04
C GLY A 71 -7.57 2.34 -7.96
N VAL A 72 -7.49 2.97 -6.79
CA VAL A 72 -6.75 4.21 -6.59
C VAL A 72 -5.25 3.98 -6.75
N VAL A 73 -4.70 2.95 -6.10
CA VAL A 73 -3.26 2.65 -6.11
C VAL A 73 -2.80 2.24 -7.51
N SER A 74 -3.55 1.42 -8.23
CA SER A 74 -3.20 1.05 -9.61
C SER A 74 -3.17 2.28 -10.54
N ARG A 75 -4.08 3.23 -10.36
CA ARG A 75 -4.06 4.49 -11.14
C ARG A 75 -2.92 5.40 -10.76
N ILE A 76 -2.54 5.47 -9.48
CA ILE A 76 -1.40 6.26 -9.02
C ILE A 76 -0.08 5.64 -9.54
N GLU A 77 0.04 4.31 -9.51
CA GLU A 77 1.16 3.59 -10.11
C GLU A 77 1.26 3.88 -11.61
N ASP A 78 0.15 3.80 -12.35
CA ASP A 78 0.12 4.12 -13.78
C ASP A 78 0.36 5.61 -14.08
N ALA A 79 -0.09 6.51 -13.20
CA ALA A 79 0.09 7.95 -13.33
C ALA A 79 1.51 8.42 -12.97
N THR A 80 2.21 7.65 -12.12
CA THR A 80 3.65 7.79 -11.92
C THR A 80 4.29 7.33 -13.21
N ILE A 81 4.64 8.28 -14.07
CA ILE A 81 5.07 8.02 -15.46
C ILE A 81 6.06 6.88 -15.49
N LYS A 82 5.59 5.70 -15.96
CA LYS A 82 6.42 4.53 -16.22
C LYS A 82 7.63 5.02 -16.98
N GLU A 83 8.83 4.62 -16.54
CA GLU A 83 10.13 5.06 -17.04
C GLU A 83 10.06 5.24 -18.57
N VAL A 84 9.84 6.49 -19.00
CA VAL A 84 9.59 6.76 -20.41
C VAL A 84 10.92 6.55 -21.11
N GLN A 85 10.92 5.73 -22.17
CA GLN A 85 12.12 5.47 -22.98
C GLN A 85 12.84 6.77 -23.39
N ASN A 86 12.09 7.87 -23.44
CA ASN A 86 12.63 9.22 -23.53
C ASN A 86 12.99 9.78 -22.13
N ARG A 87 14.27 9.62 -21.77
CA ARG A 87 14.86 10.14 -20.52
C ARG A 87 14.62 11.64 -20.32
N ARG A 88 14.60 12.43 -21.39
CA ARG A 88 14.35 13.88 -21.30
C ARG A 88 12.91 14.20 -20.91
N LEU A 89 11.96 13.36 -21.34
CA LEU A 89 10.57 13.51 -20.96
C LEU A 89 10.39 13.18 -19.47
N TYR A 90 11.04 12.13 -18.97
CA TYR A 90 11.01 11.75 -17.55
C TYR A 90 11.52 12.86 -16.63
N GLU A 91 12.64 13.49 -16.97
CA GLU A 91 13.24 14.61 -16.20
C GLU A 91 12.29 15.81 -16.01
N LEU A 92 11.29 16.00 -16.88
CA LEU A 92 10.34 17.11 -16.78
C LEU A 92 9.17 16.82 -15.81
N PHE A 93 9.02 15.57 -15.38
CA PHE A 93 7.92 15.12 -14.52
C PHE A 93 8.37 14.73 -13.09
N LEU A 94 9.68 14.83 -12.81
CA LEU A 94 10.24 14.86 -11.46
C LEU A 94 10.15 16.27 -10.87
#